data_AF-A0A7T5RC39-F1
#
_entry.id   AF-A0A7T5RC39-F1
#
_cell.length_a   1.000
_cell.length_b   1.000
_cell.length_c   1.000
_cell.angle_alpha   90.00
_cell.angle_beta   90.00
_cell.angle_gamma   90.00
#
_symmetry.space_group_name_H-M   'P 1'
#
loop_
_entity.id
_entity.type
_entity.pdbx_description
1 polymer ?
#
loop_
_entity_poly.entity_id
_entity_poly.type
_entity_poly.pdbx_seq_one_letter_code
_entity_poly.pdbx_strand_id
1 'polypeptide(L)'
;MKFSIRLLYLYLFSFIGLLIAVIGAIRLIQLGIKVYVFKGADQYATYSTPILAPDGKGSTSTQADIEIQKRRDETENQRQRQREVSEAVAMLIVGIPLYKFHWNTIQKEAKRSKVS
;
A
#
# COMPACT_ATOMS: atom_id res chain seq x y z
N MET A 1 -1.89 16.88 -39.68
CA MET A 1 -2.83 16.77 -38.54
C MET A 1 -2.74 18.06 -37.72
N LYS A 2 -3.86 18.77 -37.47
CA LYS A 2 -3.84 19.97 -36.63
C LYS A 2 -3.72 19.53 -35.17
N PHE A 3 -2.53 19.69 -34.59
CA PHE A 3 -2.29 19.35 -33.19
C PHE A 3 -3.01 20.39 -32.31
N SER A 4 -4.13 20.00 -31.72
CA SER A 4 -4.90 20.88 -30.85
C SER A 4 -4.32 20.87 -29.44
N ILE A 5 -3.59 21.94 -29.06
CA ILE A 5 -3.01 22.10 -27.71
C ILE A 5 -4.05 21.86 -26.60
N ARG A 6 -5.29 22.32 -26.81
CA ARG A 6 -6.41 22.09 -25.88
C ARG A 6 -6.68 20.61 -25.64
N LEU A 7 -6.61 19.80 -26.69
CA LEU A 7 -6.89 18.38 -26.66
C LEU A 7 -5.74 17.63 -25.98
N LEU A 8 -4.48 18.00 -26.25
CA LEU A 8 -3.34 17.49 -25.50
C LEU A 8 -3.45 17.78 -23.99
N TYR A 9 -3.79 19.02 -23.62
CA TYR A 9 -3.97 19.42 -22.22
C TYR A 9 -5.05 18.59 -21.51
N LEU A 10 -6.21 18.41 -22.15
CA LEU A 10 -7.31 17.63 -21.60
C LEU A 10 -6.93 16.16 -21.37
N TYR A 11 -6.21 15.54 -22.31
CA TYR A 11 -5.73 14.17 -22.15
C TYR A 11 -4.71 14.05 -21.01
N LEU A 12 -3.77 15.00 -20.90
CA LEU A 12 -2.79 14.99 -19.81
C LEU A 12 -3.44 15.19 -18.44
N PHE A 13 -4.36 16.15 -18.35
CA PHE A 13 -5.11 16.40 -17.11
C PHE A 13 -5.95 15.18 -16.70
N SER A 14 -6.66 14.56 -17.66
CA SER A 14 -7.42 13.35 -17.40
C SER A 14 -6.52 12.19 -16.96
N PHE A 15 -5.33 12.05 -17.54
CA PHE A 15 -4.36 11.03 -17.15
C PHE A 15 -3.88 11.23 -15.70
N ILE A 16 -3.54 12.45 -15.32
CA ILE A 16 -3.14 12.78 -13.95
C ILE A 16 -4.29 12.52 -12.97
N GLY A 17 -5.51 12.96 -13.32
CA GLY A 17 -6.70 12.70 -12.51
C GLY A 17 -6.97 11.21 -12.32
N LEU A 18 -6.80 10.42 -13.38
CA LEU A 18 -6.93 8.96 -13.31
C LEU A 18 -5.88 8.34 -12.38
N LEU A 19 -4.61 8.78 -12.44
CA LEU A 19 -3.57 8.29 -11.54
C LEU A 19 -3.89 8.58 -10.06
N ILE A 20 -4.33 9.80 -9.75
CA ILE A 20 -4.72 10.18 -8.38
C ILE A 20 -5.90 9.33 -7.91
N ALA A 21 -6.90 9.11 -8.77
CA ALA A 21 -8.06 8.29 -8.44
C ALA A 21 -7.67 6.82 -8.16
N VAL A 22 -6.76 6.25 -8.96
CA VAL A 22 -6.26 4.88 -8.77
C VAL A 22 -5.52 4.76 -7.43
N ILE A 23 -4.63 5.71 -7.11
CA ILE A 23 -3.90 5.72 -5.83
C ILE A 23 -4.88 5.84 -4.67
N GLY A 24 -5.88 6.72 -4.76
CA GLY A 24 -6.92 6.87 -3.74
C GLY A 24 -7.73 5.58 -3.53
N ALA A 25 -8.12 4.90 -4.62
CA ALA A 25 -8.85 3.64 -4.56
C ALA A 25 -8.02 2.53 -3.86
N ILE A 26 -6.73 2.42 -4.18
CA ILE A 26 -5.82 1.47 -3.52
C ILE A 26 -5.76 1.74 -2.01
N ARG A 27 -5.63 3.01 -1.60
CA ARG A 27 -5.59 3.38 -0.18
C ARG A 27 -6.90 3.04 0.55
N LEU A 28 -8.05 3.28 -0.08
CA LEU A 28 -9.35 2.94 0.50
C LEU A 28 -9.53 1.43 0.69
N ILE A 29 -9.14 0.63 -0.30
CA ILE A 29 -9.21 -0.83 -0.20
C ILE A 29 -8.21 -1.34 0.85
N GLN A 30 -6.99 -0.80 0.89
CA GLN A 30 -6.01 -1.12 1.92
C GLN A 30 -6.55 -0.85 3.32
N LEU A 31 -7.23 0.29 3.53
CA LEU A 31 -7.88 0.62 4.79
C LEU A 31 -9.02 -0.34 5.10
N GLY A 32 -9.88 -0.65 4.13
CA GLY A 32 -10.98 -1.61 4.30
C GLY A 32 -10.48 -2.98 4.74
N ILE A 33 -9.42 -3.49 4.11
CA ILE A 33 -8.82 -4.78 4.49
C ILE A 33 -8.27 -4.71 5.92
N LYS A 34 -7.54 -3.65 6.28
CA LYS A 34 -7.01 -3.47 7.64
C LYS A 34 -8.10 -3.35 8.70
N VAL A 35 -9.22 -2.69 8.41
CA VAL A 35 -10.30 -2.47 9.38
C VAL A 35 -11.18 -3.71 9.54
N TYR A 36 -11.56 -4.36 8.44
CA TYR A 36 -12.54 -5.46 8.47
C TYR A 36 -11.90 -6.83 8.63
N VAL A 37 -10.72 -7.08 8.04
CA VAL A 37 -10.04 -8.37 8.06
C VAL A 37 -8.99 -8.43 9.17
N PHE A 38 -8.10 -7.44 9.24
CA PHE A 38 -7.00 -7.41 10.22
C PHE A 38 -7.28 -6.46 11.39
N LYS A 39 -8.30 -6.77 12.20
CA LYS A 39 -8.65 -6.02 13.41
C LYS A 39 -7.40 -5.89 14.32
N GLY A 40 -6.71 -4.75 14.28
CA GLY A 40 -5.52 -4.46 15.09
C GLY A 40 -4.20 -4.20 14.33
N ALA A 41 -4.17 -4.24 12.99
CA ALA A 41 -2.94 -3.95 12.23
C ALA A 41 -2.47 -2.47 12.29
N ASP A 42 -3.34 -1.55 12.71
CA ASP A 42 -3.02 -0.13 12.91
C ASP A 42 -2.56 0.20 14.33
N GLN A 43 -2.50 -0.78 15.24
CA GLN A 43 -1.91 -0.56 16.55
C GLN A 43 -0.39 -0.44 16.40
N TYR A 44 0.12 0.78 16.55
CA TYR A 44 1.54 1.01 16.78
C TYR A 44 1.85 0.60 18.22
N ALA A 45 2.80 -0.32 18.42
CA ALA A 45 3.33 -0.54 19.76
C ALA A 45 3.92 0.78 20.28
N THR A 46 3.33 1.33 21.33
CA THR A 46 3.94 2.42 22.08
C THR A 46 5.26 1.89 22.65
N TYR A 47 6.37 2.46 22.19
CA TYR A 47 7.69 2.20 22.74
C TYR A 47 7.68 2.62 24.22
N SER A 48 7.62 1.65 25.12
CA SER A 48 8.05 1.86 26.50
C SER A 48 9.57 1.89 26.46
N THR A 49 10.16 3.08 26.54
CA THR A 49 11.60 3.24 26.69
C THR A 49 12.05 2.47 27.94
N PRO A 50 13.12 1.65 27.87
CA PRO A 50 13.67 1.01 29.05
C PRO A 50 14.04 2.11 30.05
N ILE A 51 13.59 1.97 31.30
CA ILE A 51 13.93 2.90 32.37
C ILE A 51 15.44 2.76 32.60
N LEU A 52 16.20 3.78 32.23
CA LEU A 52 17.62 3.88 32.58
C LEU A 52 17.69 4.10 34.09
N ALA A 53 18.41 3.23 34.79
CA ALA A 53 18.77 3.50 36.18
C ALA A 53 19.59 4.81 36.23
N PRO A 54 19.38 5.69 37.22
CA PRO A 54 20.04 7.00 37.31
C PRO A 54 21.58 6.93 37.40
N ASP A 55 22.15 5.74 37.63
CA ASP A 55 23.56 5.51 37.92
C ASP A 55 24.41 5.17 36.67
N GLY A 56 23.84 5.20 35.47
CA GLY A 56 24.57 5.01 34.22
C GLY A 56 25.17 3.61 34.04
N LYS A 57 24.84 2.66 34.91
CA LYS A 57 25.19 1.25 34.70
C LYS A 57 24.19 0.65 33.74
N GLY A 58 24.70 0.17 32.61
CA GLY A 58 23.91 -0.42 31.53
C GLY A 58 22.87 -1.39 32.07
N SER A 59 21.68 -1.34 31.47
CA SER A 59 20.51 -2.14 31.80
C SER A 59 20.91 -3.60 32.04
N THR A 60 20.77 -4.08 33.28
CA THR A 60 20.76 -5.52 33.52
C THR A 60 19.45 -6.03 32.91
N SER A 61 19.49 -6.37 31.62
CA SER A 61 18.35 -6.93 30.92
C SER A 61 18.07 -8.28 31.58
N THR A 62 17.02 -8.34 32.38
CA THR A 62 16.60 -9.60 32.98
C THR A 62 16.17 -10.53 31.84
N GLN A 63 16.29 -11.84 31.98
CA GLN A 63 15.78 -12.80 30.98
C GLN A 63 14.31 -12.52 30.63
N ALA A 64 13.54 -12.01 31.60
CA ALA A 64 12.18 -11.51 31.42
C ALA A 64 12.09 -10.31 30.43
N ASP A 65 13.03 -9.38 30.45
CA ASP A 65 13.05 -8.21 29.56
C ASP A 65 13.38 -8.62 28.11
N ILE A 66 14.32 -9.56 27.93
CA ILE A 66 14.69 -10.12 26.63
C ILE A 66 13.50 -10.87 26.02
N GLU A 67 12.75 -11.63 26.83
CA GLU A 67 11.58 -12.35 26.36
C GLU A 67 10.42 -11.42 26.00
N ILE A 68 10.19 -10.35 26.78
CA ILE A 68 9.20 -9.31 26.45
C ILE A 68 9.58 -8.61 25.13
N GLN A 69 10.85 -8.33 24.92
CA GLN A 69 11.32 -7.71 23.69
C GLN A 69 11.14 -8.63 22.48
N LYS A 70 11.53 -9.90 22.60
CA LYS A 70 11.36 -10.89 21.53
C LYS A 70 9.90 -11.08 21.12
N ARG A 71 8.97 -11.20 22.08
CA ARG A 71 7.54 -11.32 21.78
C ARG A 71 6.97 -10.06 21.09
N ARG A 72 7.50 -8.88 21.44
CA ARG A 72 7.10 -7.61 20.80
C ARG A 72 7.64 -7.54 19.37
N ASP A 73 8.89 -7.92 19.13
CA ASP A 73 9.49 -7.96 17.80
C ASP A 73 8.74 -8.93 16.88
N GLU A 74 8.34 -10.09 17.40
CA GLU A 74 7.50 -11.05 16.67
C GLU A 74 6.13 -10.46 16.32
N THR A 75 5.51 -9.73 17.25
CA THR A 75 4.21 -9.08 17.03
C THR A 75 4.30 -7.94 16.00
N GLU A 76 5.34 -7.11 16.08
CA GLU A 76 5.56 -6.01 15.14
C GLU A 76 5.92 -6.54 13.75
N ASN A 77 6.74 -7.60 13.65
CA ASN A 77 7.00 -8.28 12.38
C ASN A 77 5.73 -8.84 11.74
N GLN A 78 4.82 -9.42 12.54
CA GLN A 78 3.54 -9.90 12.03
C GLN A 78 2.65 -8.73 11.55
N ARG A 79 2.58 -7.64 12.29
CA ARG A 79 1.81 -6.44 11.91
C ARG A 79 2.36 -5.78 10.64
N GLN A 80 3.68 -5.69 10.51
CA GLN A 80 4.31 -5.17 9.30
C GLN A 80 3.94 -6.01 8.08
N ARG A 81 4.05 -7.33 8.17
CA ARG A 81 3.64 -8.25 7.09
C ARG A 81 2.17 -8.08 6.73
N GLN A 82 1.28 -7.92 7.71
CA GLN A 82 -0.15 -7.68 7.44
C GLN A 82 -0.38 -6.37 6.68
N ARG A 83 0.37 -5.30 6.98
CA ARG A 83 0.29 -4.02 6.25
C ARG A 83 0.76 -4.18 4.81
N GLU A 84 1.88 -4.86 4.59
CA GLU A 84 2.44 -5.14 3.26
C GLU A 84 1.49 -6.00 2.42
N VAL A 85 0.94 -7.06 2.99
CA VAL A 85 -0.05 -7.91 2.32
C VAL A 85 -1.31 -7.12 1.97
N SER A 86 -1.83 -6.31 2.90
CA SER A 86 -3.01 -5.47 2.63
C SER A 86 -2.77 -4.49 1.48
N GLU A 87 -1.57 -3.93 1.40
CA GLU A 87 -1.18 -3.03 0.32
C GLU A 87 -1.10 -3.74 -1.03
N ALA A 88 -0.38 -4.86 -1.08
CA ALA A 88 -0.24 -5.67 -2.29
C ALA A 88 -1.60 -6.15 -2.81
N VAL A 89 -2.47 -6.64 -1.91
CA VAL A 89 -3.81 -7.08 -2.27
C VAL A 89 -4.65 -5.92 -2.82
N ALA A 90 -4.60 -4.75 -2.19
CA ALA A 90 -5.31 -3.58 -2.69
C ALA A 90 -4.84 -3.16 -4.09
N MET A 91 -3.52 -3.18 -4.34
CA MET A 91 -2.95 -2.91 -5.66
C MET A 91 -3.42 -3.92 -6.70
N LEU A 92 -3.47 -5.21 -6.37
CA LEU A 92 -3.93 -6.24 -7.30
C LEU A 92 -5.42 -6.10 -7.62
N ILE A 93 -6.26 -5.83 -6.62
CA ILE A 93 -7.71 -5.65 -6.80
C ILE A 93 -8.02 -4.50 -7.77
N VAL A 94 -7.25 -3.41 -7.72
CA VAL A 94 -7.44 -2.25 -8.62
C VAL A 94 -6.69 -2.42 -9.94
N GLY A 95 -5.45 -2.91 -9.88
CA GLY A 95 -4.52 -2.99 -11.00
C GLY A 95 -4.91 -4.06 -12.02
N ILE A 96 -5.42 -5.23 -11.59
CA ILE A 96 -5.80 -6.31 -12.51
C ILE A 96 -6.94 -5.89 -13.45
N PRO A 97 -8.08 -5.33 -12.95
CA PRO A 97 -9.13 -4.82 -13.83
C PRO A 97 -8.65 -3.72 -14.77
N LEU A 98 -7.82 -2.80 -14.25
CA LEU A 98 -7.28 -1.68 -15.03
C LEU A 98 -6.40 -2.19 -16.19
N TYR A 99 -5.46 -3.10 -15.90
CA TYR A 99 -4.61 -3.74 -16.91
C TYR A 99 -5.43 -4.46 -17.96
N LYS A 100 -6.40 -5.29 -17.54
CA LYS A 100 -7.28 -6.03 -18.44
C LYS A 100 -8.06 -5.09 -19.37
N PHE A 101 -8.58 -3.99 -18.84
CA PHE A 101 -9.30 -2.99 -19.63
C PHE A 101 -8.42 -2.37 -20.72
N HIS A 102 -7.20 -1.94 -20.36
CA HIS A 102 -6.28 -1.35 -21.32
C HIS A 102 -5.82 -2.36 -22.38
N TRP A 103 -5.48 -3.58 -21.96
CA TRP A 103 -5.07 -4.65 -22.88
C TRP A 103 -6.16 -4.98 -23.90
N ASN A 104 -7.40 -5.13 -23.45
CA ASN A 104 -8.53 -5.39 -24.35
C ASN A 104 -8.79 -4.25 -25.33
N THR A 105 -8.59 -3.00 -24.91
CA THR A 105 -8.75 -1.83 -25.79
C THR A 105 -7.69 -1.82 -26.89
N ILE A 106 -6.43 -2.07 -26.54
CA ILE A 106 -5.32 -2.18 -27.50
C ILE A 106 -5.59 -3.30 -28.51
N GLN A 107 -6.04 -4.47 -28.07
CA GLN A 107 -6.37 -5.57 -28.98
C GLN A 107 -7.51 -5.22 -29.94
N LYS A 108 -8.53 -4.49 -29.48
CA LYS A 108 -9.64 -4.03 -30.33
C LYS A 108 -9.16 -3.05 -31.41
N GLU A 109 -8.30 -2.11 -31.05
CA GLU A 109 -7.72 -1.15 -32.00
C GLU A 109 -6.81 -1.85 -33.02
N ALA A 110 -5.95 -2.77 -32.56
CA ALA A 110 -5.07 -3.55 -33.43
C ALA A 110 -5.84 -4.46 -34.40
N LYS A 111 -7.02 -4.96 -34.00
CA LYS A 111 -7.89 -5.73 -34.90
C LYS A 111 -8.58 -4.82 -35.93
N ARG A 112 -9.04 -3.63 -35.52
CA ARG A 112 -9.68 -2.67 -36.42
C ARG A 112 -8.73 -2.14 -37.49
N SER A 113 -7.46 -1.92 -37.16
CA SER A 113 -6.46 -1.47 -38.15
C SER A 113 -6.09 -2.54 -39.19
N LYS A 114 -6.27 -3.83 -38.90
CA LYS A 114 -6.03 -4.92 -39.87
C LYS A 114 -7.20 -5.18 -40.83
N VAL A 115 -8.38 -4.63 -40.55
CA VAL A 115 -9.61 -4.85 -41.34
C VAL A 115 -9.94 -3.63 -42.23
N SER A 116 -9.32 -2.49 -41.95
CA SER A 116 -9.34 -1.26 -42.76
C SER A 116 -8.22 -1.28 -43.80
#